data_AF-A0A139P9U5-F1
#
_entry.id   AF-A0A139P9U5-F1
#
_cell.length_a   1.000
_cell.length_b   1.000
_cell.length_c   1.000
_cell.angle_alpha   90.00
_cell.angle_beta   90.00
_cell.angle_gamma   90.00
#
_symmetry.space_group_name_H-M   'P 1'
#
loop_
_entity.id
_entity.type
_entity.pdbx_description
1 polymer ?
#
loop_
_entity_poly.entity_id
_entity_poly.type
_entity_poly.pdbx_seq_one_letter_code
_entity_poly.pdbx_strand_id
1 'polypeptide(L)'
;MQRQYPLSEEQKPLYAVLGDVNPQYALKYMTAFLLKYVRKDELLQKRRDIFVDSLLILGYIRQNEAGKYELQLDFDRERLIFYSKSSEQNH
;
A
#
# COMPACT_ATOMS: atom_id res chain seq x y z
N MET A 1 -0.21 -31.17 -2.39
CA MET A 1 -1.27 -30.17 -2.63
C MET A 1 -1.12 -29.08 -1.59
N GLN A 2 -0.90 -27.82 -1.99
CA GLN A 2 -0.94 -26.70 -1.05
C GLN A 2 -2.38 -26.58 -0.54
N ARG A 3 -2.58 -26.48 0.79
CA ARG A 3 -3.90 -26.17 1.36
C ARG A 3 -4.29 -24.77 0.87
N GLN A 4 -5.31 -24.69 0.03
CA GLN A 4 -5.96 -23.42 -0.28
C GLN A 4 -6.88 -23.09 0.89
N TYR A 5 -6.49 -22.08 1.66
CA TYR A 5 -7.37 -21.48 2.65
C TYR A 5 -8.29 -20.48 1.94
N PRO A 6 -9.57 -20.40 2.31
CA PRO A 6 -10.44 -19.35 1.78
C PRO A 6 -9.90 -17.98 2.17
N LEU A 7 -10.11 -16.99 1.31
CA LEU A 7 -9.76 -15.60 1.61
C LEU A 7 -10.63 -15.09 2.75
N SER A 8 -10.04 -14.33 3.68
CA SER A 8 -10.79 -13.57 4.67
C SER A 8 -11.59 -12.43 4.01
N GLU A 9 -12.60 -11.89 4.70
CA GLU A 9 -13.38 -10.76 4.19
C GLU A 9 -12.51 -9.55 3.85
N GLU A 10 -11.45 -9.29 4.63
CA GLU A 10 -10.49 -8.22 4.40
C GLU A 10 -9.60 -8.47 3.18
N GLN A 11 -9.32 -9.73 2.85
CA GLN A 11 -8.52 -10.10 1.70
C GLN A 11 -9.30 -9.98 0.39
N LYS A 12 -10.61 -10.28 0.38
CA LYS A 12 -11.45 -10.23 -0.82
C LYS A 12 -11.30 -8.94 -1.64
N PRO A 13 -11.40 -7.71 -1.09
CA PRO A 13 -11.25 -6.48 -1.87
C PRO A 13 -9.85 -6.33 -2.45
N LEU A 14 -8.80 -6.68 -1.69
CA LEU A 14 -7.42 -6.63 -2.17
C LEU A 14 -7.20 -7.59 -3.35
N TYR A 15 -7.66 -8.83 -3.22
CA TYR A 15 -7.53 -9.85 -4.26
C TYR A 15 -8.42 -9.55 -5.47
N ALA A 16 -9.56 -8.88 -5.31
CA ALA A 16 -10.38 -8.42 -6.43
C ALA A 16 -9.66 -7.36 -7.28
N VAL A 17 -8.85 -6.49 -6.66
CA VAL A 17 -8.03 -5.49 -7.38
C VAL A 17 -6.79 -6.13 -8.02
N LEU A 18 -6.12 -7.03 -7.31
CA LEU A 18 -4.92 -7.70 -7.81
C LEU A 18 -5.21 -8.75 -8.88
N GLY A 19 -6.38 -9.42 -8.83
CA GLY A 19 -6.74 -10.49 -9.76
C GLY A 19 -5.68 -11.60 -9.80
N ASP A 20 -5.33 -12.05 -11.00
CA ASP A 20 -4.35 -13.12 -11.24
C ASP A 20 -2.89 -12.63 -11.27
N VAL A 21 -2.63 -11.41 -10.81
CA VAL A 21 -1.26 -10.88 -10.80
C VAL A 21 -0.37 -11.76 -9.92
N ASN A 22 0.80 -12.12 -10.46
CA ASN A 22 1.80 -12.89 -9.73
C ASN A 22 2.18 -12.16 -8.40
N PRO A 23 2.12 -12.84 -7.25
CA PRO A 23 2.38 -12.20 -5.95
C PRO A 23 3.78 -11.58 -5.80
N GLN A 24 4.83 -12.23 -6.30
CA GLN A 24 6.19 -11.67 -6.28
C GLN A 24 6.28 -10.40 -7.15
N TYR A 25 5.60 -10.40 -8.29
CA TYR A 25 5.52 -9.21 -9.15
C TYR A 25 4.75 -8.09 -8.45
N ALA A 26 3.59 -8.38 -7.85
CA ALA A 26 2.81 -7.41 -7.10
C ALA A 26 3.63 -6.78 -5.97
N LEU A 27 4.27 -7.62 -5.15
CA LEU A 27 5.09 -7.17 -4.02
C LEU A 27 6.24 -6.26 -4.48
N LYS A 28 6.93 -6.63 -5.57
CA LYS A 28 8.00 -5.81 -6.16
C LYS A 28 7.49 -4.42 -6.53
N TYR A 29 6.35 -4.33 -7.20
CA TYR A 29 5.80 -3.05 -7.65
C TYR A 29 5.24 -2.21 -6.50
N MET A 30 4.51 -2.82 -5.57
CA MET A 30 4.02 -2.14 -4.37
C MET A 30 5.16 -1.56 -3.54
N THR A 31 6.23 -2.33 -3.33
CA THR A 31 7.43 -1.86 -2.61
C THR A 31 8.13 -0.73 -3.36
N ALA A 32 8.29 -0.84 -4.68
CA ALA A 32 8.88 0.21 -5.50
C ALA A 32 8.04 1.50 -5.45
N PHE A 33 6.71 1.41 -5.35
CA PHE A 33 5.83 2.55 -5.13
C PHE A 33 6.03 3.18 -3.75
N LEU A 34 6.06 2.38 -2.69
CA LEU A 34 6.30 2.88 -1.33
C LEU A 34 7.64 3.63 -1.23
N LEU A 35 8.69 3.12 -1.87
CA LEU A 35 10.01 3.77 -1.88
C LEU A 35 10.03 5.12 -2.62
N LYS A 36 9.04 5.44 -3.47
CA LYS A 36 8.93 6.77 -4.08
C LYS A 36 8.62 7.84 -3.04
N TYR A 37 7.91 7.49 -1.96
CA TYR A 37 7.58 8.42 -0.88
C TYR A 37 8.78 8.81 -0.03
N VAL A 38 9.86 8.03 -0.06
CA VAL A 38 11.13 8.39 0.60
C VAL A 38 11.73 9.66 0.00
N ARG A 39 11.43 9.94 -1.27
CA ARG A 39 11.95 11.11 -2.00
C ARG A 39 10.98 12.28 -2.03
N LYS A 40 9.68 12.04 -1.86
CA LYS A 40 8.62 13.04 -1.95
C LYS A 40 7.48 12.67 -1.02
N ASP A 41 6.98 13.63 -0.24
CA ASP A 41 5.91 13.36 0.72
C ASP A 41 4.55 13.11 0.05
N GLU A 42 4.35 13.64 -1.16
CA GLU A 42 3.12 13.50 -1.94
C GLU A 42 3.40 13.03 -3.37
N LEU A 43 2.54 12.15 -3.89
CA LEU A 43 2.60 11.67 -5.28
C LEU A 43 1.27 11.89 -6.00
N LEU A 44 1.33 12.53 -7.17
CA LEU A 44 0.19 12.63 -8.08
C LEU A 44 0.14 11.42 -9.01
N GLN A 45 -0.98 10.70 -9.01
CA GLN A 45 -1.18 9.55 -9.89
C GLN A 45 -2.14 9.91 -11.03
N LYS A 46 -1.61 10.04 -12.25
CA LYS A 46 -2.38 10.47 -13.44
C LYS A 46 -3.30 9.39 -14.03
N ARG A 47 -3.00 8.12 -13.77
CA ARG A 47 -3.75 6.95 -14.27
C ARG A 47 -3.96 5.99 -13.12
N ARG A 48 -5.15 5.37 -13.08
CA ARG A 48 -5.43 4.31 -12.11
C ARG A 48 -4.37 3.20 -12.21
N ASP A 49 -3.87 2.77 -11.05
CA ASP A 49 -2.81 1.76 -10.94
C ASP A 49 -3.21 0.78 -9.84
N ILE A 50 -3.29 -0.51 -10.17
CA ILE A 50 -3.77 -1.55 -9.26
C ILE A 50 -2.88 -1.70 -8.01
N PHE A 51 -1.59 -1.36 -8.10
CA PHE A 51 -0.69 -1.40 -6.96
C PHE A 51 -0.94 -0.23 -6.02
N VAL A 52 -1.28 0.94 -6.57
CA VAL A 52 -1.70 2.11 -5.78
C VAL A 52 -3.04 1.82 -5.10
N ASP A 53 -4.01 1.26 -5.83
CA ASP A 53 -5.30 0.85 -5.26
C ASP A 53 -5.14 -0.21 -4.15
N SER A 54 -4.22 -1.16 -4.33
CA SER A 54 -3.88 -2.15 -3.31
C SER A 54 -3.30 -1.51 -2.05
N LEU A 55 -2.41 -0.52 -2.21
CA LEU A 55 -1.82 0.21 -1.08
C LEU A 55 -2.86 1.08 -0.34
N LEU A 56 -3.88 1.58 -1.03
CA LEU A 56 -5.03 2.27 -0.43
C LEU A 56 -5.87 1.31 0.41
N ILE A 57 -6.21 0.13 -0.14
CA ILE A 57 -7.00 -0.90 0.56
C ILE A 57 -6.27 -1.35 1.83
N LEU A 58 -4.95 -1.48 1.76
CA LEU A 58 -4.10 -1.83 2.91
C LEU A 58 -3.91 -0.67 3.91
N GLY A 59 -4.37 0.54 3.60
CA GLY A 59 -4.24 1.71 4.47
C GLY A 59 -2.81 2.26 4.57
N TYR A 60 -1.90 1.87 3.67
CA TYR A 60 -0.51 2.35 3.69
C TYR A 60 -0.36 3.74 3.10
N ILE A 61 -1.29 4.13 2.23
CA ILE A 61 -1.38 5.47 1.66
C ILE A 61 -2.82 5.97 1.75
N ARG A 62 -3.02 7.27 1.67
CA ARG A 62 -4.34 7.90 1.55
C ARG A 62 -4.32 8.99 0.49
N GLN A 63 -5.49 9.34 -0.05
CA GLN A 63 -5.63 10.52 -0.90
C GLN A 63 -5.87 11.76 -0.04
N ASN A 64 -5.19 12.87 -0.35
CA ASN A 64 -5.38 14.16 0.30
C ASN A 64 -6.42 15.02 -0.44
N GLU A 65 -6.73 16.20 0.11
CA GLU A 65 -7.74 17.13 -0.44
C GLU A 65 -7.38 17.62 -1.86
N ALA A 66 -6.09 17.65 -2.20
CA ALA A 66 -5.59 18.02 -3.53
C ALA A 66 -5.60 16.84 -4.52
N GLY A 67 -6.12 15.68 -4.12
CA GLY A 67 -6.20 14.48 -4.95
C GLY A 67 -4.87 13.73 -5.11
N LYS A 68 -3.82 14.11 -4.37
CA LYS A 68 -2.53 13.41 -4.34
C LYS A 68 -2.52 12.34 -3.27
N TYR A 69 -1.62 11.38 -3.40
CA TYR A 69 -1.43 10.34 -2.41
C TYR A 69 -0.32 10.69 -1.43
N GLU A 70 -0.54 10.36 -0.15
CA GLU A 70 0.36 10.58 0.99
C GLU A 70 0.59 9.26 1.73
N LEU A 71 1.80 9.06 2.24
CA LEU A 71 2.16 7.88 3.03
C LEU A 71 1.55 7.98 4.45
N GLN A 72 0.91 6.90 4.91
CA GLN A 72 0.36 6.78 6.28
C GLN A 72 1.29 6.02 7.24
N LEU A 73 2.41 5.54 6.73
CA LEU A 73 3.46 4.87 7.49
C LEU A 73 4.63 5.84 7.74
N ASP A 74 5.39 5.58 8.79
CA ASP A 74 6.72 6.16 8.94
C ASP A 74 7.75 5.25 8.29
N PHE A 75 8.85 5.84 7.82
CA PHE A 75 9.93 5.11 7.15
C PHE A 75 11.28 5.41 7.81
N ASP A 76 11.87 4.37 8.41
CA ASP A 76 13.25 4.38 8.86
C ASP A 76 14.18 4.16 7.67
N ARG A 77 14.93 5.20 7.29
CA ARG A 77 15.85 5.16 6.15
C ARG A 77 17.12 4.36 6.41
N GLU A 78 17.54 4.23 7.67
CA GLU A 78 18.75 3.50 8.03
C GLU A 78 18.48 1.99 8.03
N ARG A 79 17.32 1.59 8.57
CA ARG A 79 16.91 0.19 8.65
C ARG A 79 16.11 -0.28 7.44
N LEU A 80 15.64 0.64 6.60
CA LEU A 80 14.74 0.39 5.47
C LEU A 80 13.43 -0.30 5.89
N ILE A 81 12.88 0.13 7.03
CA ILE A 81 11.66 -0.43 7.61
C ILE A 81 10.54 0.60 7.58
N PHE A 82 9.37 0.18 7.10
CA PHE A 82 8.12 0.91 7.31
C PHE A 82 7.47 0.43 8.60
N TYR A 83 6.99 1.35 9.42
CA TYR A 83 6.21 1.04 10.61
C TYR A 83 4.93 1.85 10.64
N SER A 84 3.89 1.27 11.20
CA SER A 84 2.64 1.98 11.46
C SER A 84 2.95 3.17 12.35
N LYS A 85 2.44 4.35 12.00
CA LYS A 85 2.41 5.46 12.93
C LYS A 85 1.65 4.98 14.15
N SER A 86 2.34 4.84 15.28
CA SER A 86 1.69 4.56 16.56
C SER A 86 0.64 5.64 16.73
N SER A 87 -0.63 5.24 16.82
CA SER A 87 -1.74 6.14 17.03
C SER A 87 -1.62 6.81 18.40
N GLU A 88 -0.88 7.91 18.47
CA GLU A 88 -1.16 8.94 19.49
C GLU A 88 -2.33 9.77 18.99
N GLN A 89 -3.54 9.45 19.48
CA GLN A 89 -4.73 10.30 19.69
C GLN A 89 -5.91 9.33 19.95
N ASN A 90 -6.24 8.94 21.19
CA ASN A 90 -7.05 9.70 22.17
C ASN A 90 -8.24 10.45 21.54
N HIS A 91 -9.40 9.79 21.44
CA HIS A 91 -10.65 10.17 22.14
C HIS A 91 -11.64 9.01 22.16
#